data_AF-A0A0A1WL12-F1
#
_entry.id   AF-A0A0A1WL12-F1
#
_cell.length_a   1.000
_cell.length_b   1.000
_cell.length_c   1.000
_cell.angle_alpha   90.00
_cell.angle_beta   90.00
_cell.angle_gamma   90.00
#
_symmetry.space_group_name_H-M   'P 1'
#
loop_
_entity.id
_entity.type
_entity.pdbx_description
1 polymer ?
#
loop_
_entity_poly.entity_id
_entity_poly.type
_entity_poly.pdbx_seq_one_letter_code
_entity_poly.pdbx_strand_id
1 'polypeptide(L)'
;QGNSDAQEEVLDMGACDSLLSFTLGQRGCTLLVFKGYNYVRNRRSGLKTYWICAKKGSTKCNARVVTDVVDGVQKIVLESCRHNHAQKVARKKRKTSIEQSASTILSIADSNKYVQVQMKNEACSIAQNAALT
;
A
#
# COMPACT_ATOMS: atom_id res chain seq x y z
N GLN A 1 -17.06 -40.45 2.67
CA GLN A 1 -15.86 -39.88 2.03
C GLN A 1 -16.24 -38.53 1.43
N GLY A 2 -15.76 -37.43 1.99
CA GLY A 2 -16.02 -36.08 1.50
C GLY A 2 -14.95 -35.17 2.07
N ASN A 3 -13.77 -35.21 1.44
CA ASN A 3 -12.69 -34.28 1.71
C ASN A 3 -12.80 -33.15 0.69
N SER A 4 -12.75 -31.91 1.13
CA SER A 4 -12.43 -30.75 0.28
C SER A 4 -11.91 -29.65 1.19
N ASP A 5 -10.58 -29.71 1.37
CA ASP A 5 -9.69 -28.62 1.71
C ASP A 5 -10.23 -27.23 1.35
N ALA A 6 -10.62 -26.46 2.38
CA ALA A 6 -10.66 -25.02 2.26
C ALA A 6 -9.27 -24.49 2.58
N GLN A 7 -8.52 -24.24 1.52
CA GLN A 7 -7.16 -23.72 1.52
C GLN A 7 -7.06 -22.46 2.39
N GLU A 8 -6.19 -22.55 3.39
CA GLU A 8 -5.67 -21.44 4.18
C GLU A 8 -4.86 -20.53 3.25
N GLU A 9 -5.42 -19.39 2.85
CA GLU A 9 -4.62 -18.32 2.24
C GLU A 9 -3.85 -17.58 3.34
N VAL A 10 -2.74 -18.18 3.75
CA VAL A 10 -1.65 -17.51 4.46
C VAL A 10 -1.03 -16.51 3.50
N LEU A 11 -1.40 -15.24 3.67
CA LEU A 11 -0.72 -14.12 3.04
C LEU A 11 0.70 -14.02 3.63
N ASP A 12 1.65 -14.65 2.94
CA ASP A 12 3.09 -14.49 3.14
C ASP A 12 3.48 -13.02 2.91
N MET A 13 3.61 -12.26 3.99
CA MET A 13 4.22 -10.93 3.99
C MET A 13 5.54 -11.01 4.74
N GLY A 14 6.56 -11.48 4.04
CA GLY A 14 7.96 -11.39 4.43
C GLY A 14 8.36 -9.94 4.76
N ALA A 15 8.65 -9.70 6.04
CA ALA A 15 9.63 -8.77 6.61
C ALA A 15 9.24 -8.48 8.07
N CYS A 16 9.65 -9.35 8.99
CA CYS A 16 9.23 -9.32 10.39
C CYS A 16 9.93 -8.26 11.28
N ASP A 17 10.77 -7.37 10.74
CA ASP A 17 11.50 -6.38 11.56
C ASP A 17 11.20 -4.91 11.23
N SER A 18 10.41 -4.62 10.17
CA SER A 18 10.16 -3.23 9.71
C SER A 18 8.69 -2.81 9.66
N LEU A 19 7.77 -3.57 10.26
CA LEU A 19 6.35 -3.20 10.32
C LEU A 19 6.05 -2.07 11.31
N LEU A 20 7.01 -1.74 12.18
CA LEU A 20 6.95 -0.64 13.13
C LEU A 20 7.71 0.57 12.58
N SER A 21 7.04 1.71 12.50
CA SER A 21 7.70 3.00 12.22
C SER A 21 6.99 4.14 12.91
N PHE A 22 7.63 5.31 12.94
CA PHE A 22 7.04 6.54 13.46
C PHE A 22 6.86 7.55 12.33
N THR A 23 5.76 8.28 12.38
CA THR A 23 5.49 9.38 11.44
C THR A 23 4.89 10.57 12.16
N LEU A 24 4.83 11.72 11.49
CA LEU A 24 4.22 12.93 12.04
C LEU A 24 2.78 13.06 11.55
N GLY A 25 1.86 13.34 12.46
CA GLY A 25 0.50 13.76 12.15
C GLY A 25 0.46 15.20 11.63
N GLN A 26 -0.72 15.64 11.17
CA GLN A 26 -0.91 16.98 10.60
C GLN A 26 -0.57 18.14 11.56
N ARG A 27 -0.66 17.90 12.87
CA ARG A 27 -0.36 18.88 13.92
C ARG A 27 1.02 18.66 14.55
N GLY A 28 1.92 17.94 13.87
CA GLY A 28 3.26 17.62 14.38
C GLY A 28 3.29 16.53 15.46
N CYS A 29 2.14 15.95 15.85
CA CYS A 29 2.12 14.89 16.84
C CYS A 29 2.71 13.58 16.28
N THR A 30 3.60 12.93 17.02
CA THR A 30 4.14 11.62 16.65
C THR A 30 3.04 10.55 16.64
N LEU A 31 2.98 9.79 15.55
CA LEU A 31 2.10 8.64 15.37
C LEU A 31 2.95 7.38 15.27
N LEU A 32 2.48 6.30 15.90
CA LEU A 32 3.00 4.96 15.67
C LEU A 32 2.32 4.39 14.43
N VAL A 33 3.10 3.88 13.49
CA VAL A 33 2.63 3.10 12.35
C VAL A 33 2.98 1.64 12.63
N PHE A 34 1.96 0.78 12.65
CA PHE A 34 2.15 -0.65 12.84
C PHE A 34 1.17 -1.43 11.97
N LYS A 35 1.70 -2.38 11.18
CA LYS A 35 0.90 -3.18 10.22
C LYS A 35 0.02 -2.30 9.31
N GLY A 36 0.55 -1.15 8.90
CA GLY A 36 -0.12 -0.16 8.06
C GLY A 36 -1.26 0.64 8.71
N TYR A 37 -1.49 0.46 10.02
CA TYR A 37 -2.42 1.27 10.80
C TYR A 37 -1.69 2.33 11.60
N ASN A 38 -2.33 3.49 11.77
CA ASN A 38 -1.82 4.58 12.59
C ASN A 38 -2.44 4.51 13.98
N TYR A 39 -1.60 4.72 14.98
CA TYR A 39 -1.98 4.83 16.38
C TYR A 39 -1.50 6.15 16.96
N VAL A 40 -2.33 6.74 17.82
CA VAL A 40 -1.99 7.92 18.61
C VAL A 40 -1.57 7.49 20.01
N ARG A 41 -0.64 8.24 20.61
CA ARG A 41 -0.21 7.99 21.98
C ARG A 41 -1.39 8.25 22.93
N ASN A 42 -1.73 7.26 23.74
CA ASN A 42 -2.77 7.38 24.77
C ASN A 42 -2.14 7.78 26.11
N ARG A 43 -1.15 7.01 26.57
CA ARG A 43 -0.39 7.30 27.80
C ARG A 43 0.97 6.64 27.76
N ARG A 44 1.88 7.09 28.63
CA ARG A 44 3.18 6.46 28.86
C ARG A 44 3.31 6.11 30.35
N SER A 45 3.90 4.97 30.65
CA SER A 45 4.22 4.53 32.01
C SER A 45 5.58 3.86 31.98
N GLY A 46 6.59 4.54 32.53
CA GLY A 46 7.99 4.13 32.44
C GLY A 46 8.45 4.01 30.98
N LEU A 47 8.94 2.82 30.62
CA LEU A 47 9.40 2.47 29.27
C LEU A 47 8.24 2.07 28.35
N LYS A 48 7.09 1.69 28.92
CA LYS A 48 5.91 1.29 28.15
C LYS A 48 5.13 2.49 27.65
N THR A 49 4.78 2.49 26.37
CA THR A 49 3.88 3.45 25.76
C THR A 49 2.64 2.75 25.23
N TYR A 50 1.48 3.25 25.62
CA TYR A 50 0.18 2.73 25.23
C TYR A 50 -0.36 3.56 24.08
N TRP A 51 -0.75 2.88 23.02
CA TRP A 51 -1.21 3.45 21.77
C TRP A 51 -2.64 2.98 21.47
N ILE A 52 -3.47 3.89 20.98
CA ILE A 52 -4.84 3.59 20.55
C ILE A 52 -4.97 3.91 19.06
N CYS A 53 -5.84 3.20 18.37
CA CYS A 53 -6.10 3.46 16.96
C CYS A 53 -6.44 4.93 16.71
N ALA A 54 -5.80 5.55 15.71
CA ALA A 54 -6.04 6.93 15.33
C ALA A 54 -7.49 7.19 14.85
N LYS A 55 -8.18 6.16 14.34
CA LYS A 55 -9.59 6.25 13.94
C LYS A 55 -10.59 5.94 15.07
N LYS A 56 -10.15 5.79 16.33
CA LYS A 56 -11.05 5.50 17.46
C LYS A 56 -12.22 6.48 17.56
N GLY A 57 -11.97 7.78 17.37
CA GLY A 57 -13.03 8.80 17.43
C GLY A 57 -14.09 8.64 16.33
N SER A 58 -13.68 8.36 15.09
CA SER A 58 -14.56 8.32 13.92
C SER A 58 -15.18 6.96 13.63
N THR A 59 -14.50 5.86 13.96
CA THR A 59 -14.93 4.48 13.64
C THR A 59 -15.25 3.65 14.88
N LYS A 60 -15.11 4.23 16.08
CA LYS A 60 -15.19 3.51 17.37
C LYS A 60 -14.27 2.29 17.44
N CYS A 61 -13.17 2.30 16.67
CA CYS A 61 -12.19 1.23 16.66
C CYS A 61 -11.54 1.03 18.03
N ASN A 62 -11.49 -0.21 18.48
CA ASN A 62 -10.95 -0.61 19.78
C ASN A 62 -9.53 -1.17 19.74
N ALA A 63 -8.90 -1.21 18.56
CA ALA A 63 -7.52 -1.67 18.41
C ALA A 63 -6.54 -0.84 19.23
N ARG A 64 -5.65 -1.55 19.94
CA ARG A 64 -4.64 -1.01 20.86
C ARG A 64 -3.32 -1.71 20.66
N VAL A 65 -2.25 -0.98 20.94
CA VAL A 65 -0.88 -1.48 20.88
C VAL A 65 -0.12 -0.95 22.10
N VAL A 66 0.78 -1.77 22.65
CA VAL A 66 1.75 -1.32 23.64
C VAL A 66 3.13 -1.52 23.08
N THR A 67 3.95 -0.46 23.16
CA THR A 67 5.37 -0.56 22.90
C THR A 67 6.15 -0.53 24.20
N ASP A 68 7.31 -1.17 24.22
CA ASP A 68 8.30 -1.06 25.28
C ASP A 68 9.66 -0.71 24.68
N VAL A 69 10.55 -0.12 25.47
CA VAL A 69 11.92 0.17 25.04
C VAL A 69 12.83 -0.86 25.71
N VAL A 70 13.38 -1.77 24.91
CA VAL A 70 14.30 -2.83 25.36
C VAL A 70 15.63 -2.60 24.66
N ASP A 71 16.70 -2.43 25.43
CA ASP A 71 18.05 -2.13 24.92
C ASP A 71 18.12 -0.90 23.99
N GLY A 72 17.33 0.13 24.32
CA GLY A 72 17.22 1.36 23.51
C GLY A 72 16.37 1.22 22.24
N VAL A 73 15.87 0.02 21.93
CA VAL A 73 15.04 -0.25 20.76
C VAL A 73 13.57 -0.35 21.15
N GLN A 74 12.70 0.34 20.41
CA GLN A 74 11.27 0.29 20.65
C GLN A 74 10.63 -0.94 19.99
N LYS A 75 10.01 -1.81 20.79
CA LYS A 75 9.39 -3.06 20.34
C LYS A 75 7.90 -3.10 20.69
N ILE A 76 7.12 -3.80 19.88
CA ILE A 76 5.72 -4.11 20.20
C ILE A 76 5.69 -5.23 21.24
N VAL A 77 5.03 -4.99 22.37
CA VAL A 77 4.88 -5.98 23.45
C VAL A 77 3.44 -6.44 23.63
N LEU A 78 2.47 -5.74 23.05
CA LEU A 78 1.07 -6.15 23.04
C LEU A 78 0.36 -5.58 21.82
N GLU A 79 -0.45 -6.41 21.18
CA GLU A 79 -1.48 -6.02 20.21
C GLU A 79 -2.83 -6.52 20.74
N SER A 80 -3.86 -5.69 20.69
CA SER A 80 -5.18 -6.05 21.21
C SER A 80 -6.29 -5.51 20.33
N CYS A 81 -7.30 -6.36 20.09
CA CYS A 81 -8.46 -6.12 19.22
C CYS A 81 -8.11 -5.94 17.73
N ARG A 82 -8.98 -6.48 16.86
CA ARG A 82 -8.87 -6.28 15.40
C ARG A 82 -9.39 -4.89 15.00
N HIS A 83 -8.85 -4.36 13.92
CA HIS A 83 -9.39 -3.14 13.30
C HIS A 83 -10.72 -3.42 12.63
N ASN A 84 -11.66 -2.47 12.74
CA ASN A 84 -12.98 -2.51 12.11
C ASN A 84 -13.08 -1.55 10.91
N HIS A 85 -11.95 -1.16 10.34
CA HIS A 85 -11.88 -0.21 9.23
C HIS A 85 -10.69 -0.53 8.33
N ALA A 86 -10.76 -0.04 7.09
CA ALA A 86 -9.67 -0.18 6.13
C ALA A 86 -8.37 0.48 6.62
N GLN A 87 -7.25 -0.15 6.24
CA GLN A 87 -5.89 0.32 6.46
C GLN A 87 -5.67 1.69 5.78
N LYS A 88 -4.72 2.47 6.30
CA LYS A 88 -4.27 3.68 5.62
C LYS A 88 -3.31 3.28 4.50
N VAL A 89 -3.86 2.93 3.34
CA VAL A 89 -3.05 2.85 2.12
C VAL A 89 -2.48 4.23 1.81
N ALA A 90 -1.22 4.28 1.36
CA ALA A 90 -0.60 5.52 0.92
C ALA A 90 -1.53 6.14 -0.14
N ARG A 91 -2.10 7.32 0.15
CA ARG A 91 -2.87 8.04 -0.86
C ARG A 91 -1.89 8.38 -1.97
N LYS A 92 -2.07 7.80 -3.16
CA LYS A 92 -1.38 8.23 -4.37
C LYS A 92 -1.58 9.75 -4.46
N LYS A 93 -0.48 10.51 -4.49
CA LYS A 93 -0.54 11.98 -4.63
C LYS A 93 -1.46 12.25 -5.81
N ARG A 94 -2.52 13.04 -5.62
CA ARG A 94 -3.40 13.42 -6.73
C ARG A 94 -2.49 14.13 -7.74
N LYS A 95 -2.24 13.49 -8.88
CA LYS A 95 -1.49 14.09 -9.99
C LYS A 95 -2.13 15.43 -10.31
N THR A 96 -1.33 16.45 -10.55
CA THR A 96 -1.88 17.75 -10.99
C THR A 96 -2.57 17.58 -12.35
N SER A 97 -3.48 18.48 -12.72
CA SER A 97 -4.18 18.41 -14.02
C SER A 97 -3.21 18.33 -15.22
N ILE A 98 -2.04 18.97 -15.08
CA ILE A 98 -0.95 18.94 -16.07
C ILE A 98 -0.30 17.55 -16.12
N GLU A 99 0.04 16.96 -14.96
CA GLU A 99 0.62 15.61 -14.89
C GLU A 99 -0.35 14.51 -15.36
N GLN A 100 -1.65 14.70 -15.12
CA GLN A 100 -2.70 13.80 -15.62
C GLN A 100 -2.77 13.86 -17.14
N SER A 101 -2.79 15.07 -17.70
CA SER A 101 -2.78 15.30 -19.15
C SER A 101 -1.55 14.67 -19.81
N ALA A 102 -0.36 14.88 -19.23
CA ALA A 102 0.88 14.29 -19.75
C ALA A 102 0.88 12.75 -19.71
N SER A 103 0.34 12.16 -18.63
CA SER A 103 0.23 10.70 -18.52
C SER A 103 -0.69 10.11 -19.59
N THR A 104 -1.80 10.79 -19.89
CA THR A 104 -2.77 10.37 -20.92
C THR A 104 -2.20 10.53 -22.33
N ILE A 105 -1.49 11.63 -22.60
CA ILE A 105 -0.86 11.87 -23.91
C ILE A 105 0.19 10.80 -24.21
N LEU A 106 1.01 10.42 -23.24
CA LEU A 106 2.01 9.37 -23.41
C LEU A 106 1.36 8.02 -23.75
N SER A 107 0.30 7.62 -23.04
CA SER A 107 -0.40 6.36 -23.33
C SER A 107 -1.06 6.34 -24.72
N ILE A 108 -1.54 7.50 -25.18
CA ILE A 108 -2.11 7.64 -26.54
C ILE A 108 -1.00 7.57 -27.59
N ALA A 109 0.15 8.21 -27.35
CA ALA A 109 1.29 8.18 -28.26
C ALA A 109 1.86 6.77 -28.42
N ASP A 110 1.97 6.00 -27.34
CA ASP A 110 2.43 4.60 -27.37
C ASP A 110 1.47 3.72 -28.19
N SER A 111 0.17 3.93 -28.02
CA SER A 111 -0.86 3.22 -28.78
C SER A 111 -0.81 3.56 -30.27
N ASN A 112 -0.68 4.85 -30.61
CA ASN A 112 -0.58 5.30 -32.01
C ASN A 112 0.70 4.82 -32.69
N LYS A 113 1.82 4.78 -31.95
CA LYS A 113 3.09 4.22 -32.45
C LYS A 113 2.95 2.73 -32.76
N TYR A 114 2.28 1.96 -31.90
CA TYR A 114 2.02 0.54 -32.13
C TYR A 114 1.16 0.32 -33.40
N VAL A 115 0.08 1.07 -33.56
CA VAL A 115 -0.80 0.99 -34.75
C VAL A 115 -0.04 1.36 -36.04
N GLN A 116 0.78 2.41 -36.02
CA GLN A 116 1.61 2.77 -37.18
C GLN A 116 2.66 1.70 -37.53
N VAL A 117 3.24 1.04 -36.53
CA VAL A 117 4.17 -0.08 -36.74
C VAL A 117 3.43 -1.27 -37.37
N GLN A 118 2.20 -1.55 -36.96
CA GLN A 118 1.40 -2.66 -37.50
C GLN A 118 1.04 -2.44 -38.99
N MET A 119 0.62 -1.23 -39.37
CA MET A 119 0.34 -0.90 -40.79
C MET A 119 1.60 -0.98 -41.68
N LYS A 120 2.77 -0.62 -41.15
CA LYS A 120 4.05 -0.76 -41.89
C LYS A 120 4.46 -2.22 -42.09
N ASN A 121 4.22 -3.06 -41.07
CA ASN A 121 4.51 -4.48 -41.16
C ASN A 121 3.56 -5.20 -42.13
N GLU A 122 2.28 -4.80 -42.17
CA GLU A 122 1.30 -5.30 -43.14
C GLU A 122 1.61 -4.85 -44.58
N ALA A 123 2.01 -3.59 -44.78
CA ALA A 123 2.42 -3.09 -46.10
C ALA A 123 3.69 -3.77 -46.64
N CYS A 124 4.66 -4.09 -45.77
CA CYS A 124 5.86 -4.84 -46.14
C CYS A 124 5.52 -6.27 -46.61
N SER A 125 4.59 -6.94 -45.91
CA SER A 125 4.12 -8.28 -46.29
C SER A 125 3.39 -8.30 -47.64
N ILE A 126 2.57 -7.28 -47.93
CA ILE A 126 1.88 -7.18 -49.24
C ILE A 126 2.88 -6.98 -50.39
N ALA A 127 3.89 -6.12 -50.20
CA ALA A 127 4.92 -5.87 -51.22
C ALA A 127 5.78 -7.12 -51.52
N GLN A 128 6.07 -7.95 -50.50
CA GLN A 128 6.83 -9.18 -50.67
C GLN A 128 6.07 -10.25 -51.46
N ASN A 129 4.74 -10.31 -51.34
CA ASN A 129 3.91 -11.27 -52.09
C ASN A 129 3.68 -10.85 -53.56
N ALA A 130 3.75 -9.55 -53.86
CA ALA A 130 3.62 -9.04 -55.23
C ALA A 130 4.89 -9.26 -56.10
N ALA A 131 6.05 -9.47 -55.50
CA ALA A 131 7.33 -9.68 -56.21
C ALA A 131 7.60 -11.15 -56.61
N LEU A 132 6.68 -12.07 -56.30
CA LEU A 132 6.77 -13.51 -56.57
C LEU A 132 5.74 -14.00 -57.60
N THR A 133 5.08 -13.09 -58.33
CA THR A 133 4.17 -13.41 -59.46
C THR A 133 4.81 -12.95 -60.76
#